data_AF-A0A2G9GGM4-F1
#
_entry.id   AF-A0A2G9GGM4-F1
#
_cell.length_a   1.000
_cell.length_b   1.000
_cell.length_c   1.000
_cell.angle_alpha   90.00
_cell.angle_beta   90.00
_cell.angle_gamma   90.00
#
_symmetry.space_group_name_H-M   'P 1'
#
loop_
_entity.id
_entity.type
_entity.pdbx_description
1 polymer ?
#
loop_
_entity_poly.entity_id
_entity_poly.type
_entity_poly.pdbx_seq_one_letter_code
_entity_poly.pdbx_strand_id
1 'polypeptide(L)'
;MLPTHSDSTEGTSADEAPLLTNTHQIPALYLISPKIQKVPVRLREEDRHRDAYDPKVVSFGPYHHGKPELKTCEDVKPFTLQMFVEGGNQPPQFYFTKILELISYVRYCYVEGSTEQYSDEQLAVMMLLDSCFLIYYIGIDQQHPLRFFIYNHLGYLVLLSVNRDIYLMENQIPFQILMLLIKLRYDNGEESVSKFLHESIWGQYKNEQIQNIREQQSQPLHLFDAFRRVLVWDFTPESQALTDQKETDLKKHHKTFRSAKDLKAKGIHFKPSCNKSLKAIYFDSSTFYGELQLPTWFVSDLSKVFFPNMIAYELCPNNLVEMTVISYINFMKSLIDSPADVKELREKRILLTSLGSDKDVVKLYKGLDTYGMTSTYSFMEVKQRIQEHYDSKGRTWMAQLFHNYFSSPWSIIAWIAAVIVLVMTAVQTCFTVKPK
;
A
#
# COMPACT_ATOMS: atom_id res chain seq x y z
N MET A 1 -78.06 -41.96 5.59
CA MET A 1 -77.85 -40.60 6.13
C MET A 1 -76.36 -40.31 6.09
N LEU A 2 -75.97 -39.27 5.34
CA LEU A 2 -74.68 -38.53 5.45
C LEU A 2 -74.45 -38.05 6.90
N PRO A 3 -73.23 -37.64 7.36
CA PRO A 3 -72.13 -36.87 6.71
C PRO A 3 -70.72 -37.49 6.91
N THR A 4 -69.61 -37.29 6.15
CA THR A 4 -68.77 -36.18 5.61
C THR A 4 -67.86 -35.41 6.59
N HIS A 5 -66.53 -35.60 6.35
CA HIS A 5 -65.34 -34.71 6.53
C HIS A 5 -64.90 -34.30 7.96
N SER A 6 -63.62 -34.08 8.31
CA SER A 6 -62.26 -34.33 7.76
C SER A 6 -61.22 -33.85 8.80
N ASP A 7 -59.98 -34.33 8.67
CA ASP A 7 -58.68 -33.81 9.17
C ASP A 7 -58.24 -33.92 10.65
N SER A 8 -57.08 -34.56 10.85
CA SER A 8 -55.94 -34.20 11.74
C SER A 8 -54.98 -35.41 11.84
N THR A 9 -53.81 -35.42 11.16
CA THR A 9 -52.44 -35.05 11.64
C THR A 9 -51.76 -35.98 12.66
N GLU A 10 -50.51 -36.36 12.33
CA GLU A 10 -49.35 -36.73 13.19
C GLU A 10 -49.43 -38.07 13.94
N GLY A 11 -48.41 -38.90 14.12
CA GLY A 11 -46.97 -39.00 13.84
C GLY A 11 -46.62 -40.49 14.11
N THR A 12 -45.53 -41.14 13.74
CA THR A 12 -44.10 -40.84 13.87
C THR A 12 -43.42 -42.12 13.37
N SER A 13 -42.55 -42.06 12.36
CA SER A 13 -41.53 -43.10 12.18
C SER A 13 -40.29 -42.47 11.58
N ALA A 14 -39.14 -42.82 12.15
CA ALA A 14 -37.82 -42.32 11.84
C ALA A 14 -37.51 -42.34 10.34
N ASP A 15 -37.15 -41.19 9.79
CA ASP A 15 -36.48 -41.08 8.50
C ASP A 15 -35.03 -40.64 8.74
N GLU A 16 -34.12 -41.56 8.43
CA GLU A 16 -32.70 -41.31 8.23
C GLU A 16 -32.54 -40.35 7.04
N ALA A 17 -32.01 -39.16 7.30
CA ALA A 17 -31.66 -38.21 6.24
C ALA A 17 -30.51 -38.78 5.38
N PRO A 18 -30.60 -38.75 4.04
CA PRO A 18 -29.49 -39.16 3.18
C PRO A 18 -28.33 -38.18 3.32
N LEU A 19 -27.14 -38.72 3.58
CA LEU A 19 -25.89 -37.98 3.51
C LEU A 19 -25.76 -37.24 2.17
N LEU A 20 -25.42 -35.95 2.28
CA LEU A 20 -24.89 -35.12 1.20
C LEU A 20 -23.55 -35.70 0.68
N THR A 21 -23.60 -36.72 -0.15
CA THR A 21 -22.47 -37.13 -1.00
C THR A 21 -22.72 -36.64 -2.41
N ASN A 22 -22.47 -35.35 -2.63
CA ASN A 22 -22.10 -34.81 -3.94
C ASN A 22 -21.26 -33.55 -3.73
N THR A 23 -20.09 -33.74 -3.13
CA THR A 23 -18.98 -32.81 -3.32
C THR A 23 -18.53 -32.95 -4.78
N HIS A 24 -19.11 -32.13 -5.65
CA HIS A 24 -18.40 -31.78 -6.88
C HIS A 24 -17.01 -31.29 -6.46
N GLN A 25 -15.99 -32.06 -6.82
CA GLN A 25 -14.60 -31.62 -6.72
C GLN A 25 -14.49 -30.35 -7.56
N ILE A 26 -14.53 -29.19 -6.90
CA ILE A 26 -14.13 -27.92 -7.51
C ILE A 26 -12.68 -28.14 -7.94
N PRO A 27 -12.35 -28.09 -9.25
CA PRO A 27 -10.98 -28.33 -9.68
C PRO A 27 -10.06 -27.32 -8.99
N ALA A 28 -8.98 -27.79 -8.36
CA ALA A 28 -8.07 -26.98 -7.55
C ALA A 28 -7.51 -25.73 -8.28
N LEU A 29 -7.52 -25.72 -9.62
CA LEU A 29 -7.14 -24.56 -10.44
C LEU A 29 -8.14 -23.39 -10.38
N TYR A 30 -9.43 -23.62 -10.13
CA TYR A 30 -10.44 -22.56 -10.01
C TYR A 30 -10.37 -21.82 -8.66
N LEU A 31 -9.69 -22.39 -7.66
CA LEU A 31 -9.62 -21.86 -6.29
C LEU A 31 -8.52 -20.81 -6.06
N ILE A 32 -7.63 -20.55 -7.03
CA ILE A 32 -6.35 -19.85 -6.74
C ILE A 32 -6.13 -18.60 -7.62
N SER A 33 -7.01 -18.31 -8.59
CA SER A 33 -6.81 -17.14 -9.46
C SER A 33 -7.31 -15.85 -8.81
N PRO A 34 -6.50 -14.77 -8.77
CA PRO A 34 -6.91 -13.50 -8.20
C PRO A 34 -8.06 -12.89 -9.01
N LYS A 35 -8.99 -12.23 -8.31
CA LYS A 35 -10.15 -11.53 -8.87
C LYS A 35 -10.10 -10.06 -8.45
N ILE A 36 -10.78 -9.20 -9.19
CA ILE A 36 -11.12 -7.85 -8.76
C ILE A 36 -12.17 -8.01 -7.65
N GLN A 37 -11.72 -7.95 -6.40
CA GLN A 37 -12.54 -8.25 -5.23
C GLN A 37 -13.46 -7.07 -4.87
N LYS A 38 -14.60 -7.39 -4.24
CA LYS A 38 -15.38 -6.40 -3.49
C LYS A 38 -14.77 -6.19 -2.11
N VAL A 39 -14.91 -5.00 -1.55
CA VAL A 39 -14.54 -4.73 -0.17
C VAL A 39 -15.38 -5.62 0.75
N PRO A 40 -14.76 -6.42 1.64
CA PRO A 40 -15.50 -7.26 2.57
C PRO A 40 -16.52 -6.48 3.39
N VAL A 41 -17.74 -7.02 3.54
CA VAL A 41 -18.88 -6.35 4.20
C VAL A 41 -18.52 -5.84 5.59
N ARG A 42 -17.80 -6.65 6.36
CA ARG A 42 -17.35 -6.28 7.71
C ARG A 42 -16.54 -4.99 7.73
N LEU A 43 -15.70 -4.72 6.72
CA LEU A 43 -14.91 -3.49 6.65
C LEU A 43 -15.79 -2.26 6.34
N ARG A 44 -16.88 -2.44 5.60
CA ARG A 44 -17.83 -1.38 5.23
C ARG A 44 -18.74 -0.97 6.40
N GLU A 45 -19.07 -1.91 7.27
CA GLU A 45 -19.89 -1.68 8.46
C GLU A 45 -19.15 -0.89 9.54
N GLU A 46 -17.82 -0.78 9.46
CA GLU A 46 -17.04 0.00 10.39
C GLU A 46 -17.15 1.51 10.11
N ASP A 47 -17.75 2.24 11.06
CA ASP A 47 -17.94 3.70 10.97
C ASP A 47 -16.65 4.48 10.70
N ARG A 48 -15.49 3.95 11.11
CA ARG A 48 -14.18 4.60 10.96
C ARG A 48 -13.75 4.78 9.49
N HIS A 49 -14.29 3.96 8.57
CA HIS A 49 -13.89 3.93 7.16
C HIS A 49 -15.08 3.94 6.18
N ARG A 50 -16.29 4.27 6.64
CA ARG A 50 -17.50 4.26 5.83
C ARG A 50 -17.36 5.03 4.50
N ASP A 51 -16.69 6.17 4.54
CA ASP A 51 -16.45 7.02 3.36
C ASP A 51 -15.18 6.68 2.56
N ALA A 52 -14.49 5.58 2.88
CA ALA A 52 -13.22 5.22 2.24
C ALA A 52 -13.36 4.32 1.01
N TYR A 53 -14.50 3.64 0.83
CA TYR A 53 -14.60 2.54 -0.13
C TYR A 53 -15.41 2.84 -1.39
N ASP A 54 -16.40 3.72 -1.31
CA ASP A 54 -17.25 4.03 -2.46
C ASP A 54 -16.67 5.18 -3.29
N PRO A 55 -16.79 5.12 -4.64
CA PRO A 55 -16.43 6.23 -5.52
C PRO A 55 -17.34 7.43 -5.25
N LYS A 56 -16.82 8.64 -5.51
CA LYS A 56 -17.54 9.90 -5.30
C LYS A 56 -17.98 10.56 -6.61
N VAL A 57 -17.26 10.36 -7.71
CA VAL A 57 -17.53 11.04 -8.98
C VAL A 57 -17.40 10.16 -10.21
N VAL A 58 -16.62 9.07 -10.18
CA VAL A 58 -16.40 8.21 -11.36
C VAL A 58 -16.42 6.72 -11.01
N SER A 59 -17.16 5.94 -11.79
CA SER A 59 -17.10 4.48 -11.72
C SER A 59 -16.10 3.92 -12.72
N PHE A 60 -15.42 2.83 -12.37
CA PHE A 60 -14.64 2.01 -13.28
C PHE A 60 -15.07 0.55 -13.11
N GLY A 61 -15.55 -0.03 -14.19
CA GLY A 61 -16.07 -1.38 -14.22
C GLY A 61 -17.47 -1.52 -13.61
N PRO A 62 -17.93 -2.78 -13.48
CA PRO A 62 -19.34 -3.13 -13.32
C PRO A 62 -19.90 -2.86 -11.92
N TYR A 63 -19.06 -2.78 -10.87
CA TYR A 63 -19.51 -2.75 -9.47
C TYR A 63 -20.23 -1.45 -9.07
N HIS A 64 -19.90 -0.34 -9.70
CA HIS A 64 -20.47 0.98 -9.40
C HIS A 64 -21.11 1.64 -10.60
N HIS A 65 -21.14 0.96 -11.75
CA HIS A 65 -21.71 1.49 -12.97
C HIS A 65 -23.22 1.77 -12.84
N GLY A 66 -23.68 2.86 -13.45
CA GLY A 66 -25.09 3.27 -13.47
C GLY A 66 -25.59 3.98 -12.21
N LYS A 67 -24.75 4.16 -11.18
CA LYS A 67 -25.12 4.90 -9.97
C LYS A 67 -25.35 6.40 -10.27
N PRO A 68 -26.51 6.99 -9.92
CA PRO A 68 -26.85 8.38 -10.25
C PRO A 68 -25.83 9.40 -9.75
N GLU A 69 -25.24 9.17 -8.59
CA GLU A 69 -24.25 10.05 -7.96
C GLU A 69 -22.91 10.13 -8.71
N LEU A 70 -22.62 9.18 -9.61
CA LEU A 70 -21.38 9.14 -10.39
C LEU A 70 -21.55 9.71 -11.81
N LYS A 71 -22.76 10.15 -12.15
CA LYS A 71 -23.13 10.55 -13.52
C LYS A 71 -22.23 11.66 -14.09
N THR A 72 -21.74 12.57 -13.25
CA THR A 72 -20.92 13.71 -13.67
C THR A 72 -19.69 13.29 -14.49
N CYS A 73 -18.96 12.24 -14.09
CA CYS A 73 -17.82 11.76 -14.90
C CYS A 73 -18.24 10.70 -15.92
N GLU A 74 -19.35 9.98 -15.74
CA GLU A 74 -19.88 9.09 -16.79
C GLU A 74 -20.20 9.88 -18.08
N ASP A 75 -20.76 11.08 -17.95
CA ASP A 75 -21.08 11.95 -19.10
C ASP A 75 -19.81 12.45 -19.83
N VAL A 76 -18.63 12.37 -19.20
CA VAL A 76 -17.34 12.73 -19.82
C VAL A 76 -16.72 11.58 -20.59
N LYS A 77 -17.01 10.32 -20.26
CA LYS A 77 -16.34 9.16 -20.87
C LYS A 77 -16.51 9.09 -22.40
N PRO A 78 -17.69 9.36 -23.00
CA PRO A 78 -17.83 9.38 -24.45
C PRO A 78 -16.89 10.39 -25.14
N PHE A 79 -16.69 11.56 -24.51
CA PHE A 79 -15.74 12.56 -25.00
C PHE A 79 -14.30 12.03 -24.98
N THR A 80 -13.91 11.28 -23.93
CA THR A 80 -12.57 10.64 -23.90
C THR A 80 -12.38 9.59 -24.99
N LEU A 81 -13.43 8.85 -25.37
CA LEU A 81 -13.38 7.92 -26.51
C LEU A 81 -13.26 8.67 -27.84
N GLN A 82 -13.99 9.78 -28.01
CA GLN A 82 -13.88 10.61 -29.22
C GLN A 82 -12.44 11.11 -29.39
N MET A 83 -11.87 11.71 -28.33
CA MET A 83 -10.47 12.12 -28.34
C MET A 83 -9.53 10.94 -28.59
N PHE A 84 -9.88 9.76 -28.06
CA PHE A 84 -9.09 8.55 -28.25
C PHE A 84 -8.98 8.13 -29.71
N VAL A 85 -10.06 8.26 -30.45
CA VAL A 85 -10.14 7.88 -31.86
C VAL A 85 -9.57 8.96 -32.77
N GLU A 86 -9.83 10.24 -32.48
CA GLU A 86 -9.34 11.38 -33.28
C GLU A 86 -7.81 11.44 -33.34
N GLY A 87 -7.13 11.08 -32.25
CA GLY A 87 -5.66 11.00 -32.24
C GLY A 87 -5.10 9.65 -32.68
N GLY A 88 -5.89 8.79 -33.33
CA GLY A 88 -5.48 7.46 -33.81
C GLY A 88 -5.88 7.20 -35.25
N ASN A 89 -5.51 6.02 -35.77
CA ASN A 89 -5.79 5.61 -37.16
C ASN A 89 -6.97 4.63 -37.29
N GLN A 90 -7.61 4.27 -36.19
CA GLN A 90 -8.63 3.22 -36.14
C GLN A 90 -9.96 3.76 -35.63
N PRO A 91 -11.10 3.30 -36.18
CA PRO A 91 -12.42 3.74 -35.72
C PRO A 91 -12.79 3.14 -34.34
N PRO A 92 -13.80 3.68 -33.63
CA PRO A 92 -14.22 3.16 -32.33
C PRO A 92 -14.57 1.66 -32.37
N GLN A 93 -15.20 1.22 -33.47
CA GLN A 93 -15.60 -0.17 -33.67
C GLN A 93 -14.42 -1.16 -33.65
N PHE A 94 -13.24 -0.74 -34.11
CA PHE A 94 -12.05 -1.59 -34.09
C PHE A 94 -11.65 -1.95 -32.65
N TYR A 95 -11.57 -0.94 -31.78
CA TYR A 95 -11.22 -1.12 -30.37
C TYR A 95 -12.29 -1.91 -29.61
N PHE A 96 -13.56 -1.62 -29.88
CA PHE A 96 -14.68 -2.37 -29.33
C PHE A 96 -14.58 -3.87 -29.66
N THR A 97 -14.35 -4.23 -30.93
CA THR A 97 -14.20 -5.64 -31.35
C THR A 97 -13.03 -6.31 -30.63
N LYS A 98 -11.90 -5.61 -30.46
CA LYS A 98 -10.73 -6.15 -29.73
C LYS A 98 -11.01 -6.42 -28.26
N ILE A 99 -11.85 -5.61 -27.62
CA ILE A 99 -12.30 -5.85 -26.24
C ILE A 99 -13.30 -7.00 -26.19
N LEU A 100 -14.22 -7.07 -27.16
CA LEU A 100 -15.23 -8.13 -27.23
C LEU A 100 -14.59 -9.51 -27.39
N GLU A 101 -13.49 -9.61 -28.17
CA GLU A 101 -12.65 -10.82 -28.28
C GLU A 101 -12.11 -11.30 -26.90
N LEU A 102 -11.98 -10.41 -25.91
CA LEU A 102 -11.51 -10.71 -24.55
C LEU A 102 -12.62 -10.73 -23.50
N ILE A 103 -13.90 -10.70 -23.90
CA ILE A 103 -15.00 -10.50 -22.93
C ILE A 103 -15.09 -11.62 -21.90
N SER A 104 -14.82 -12.86 -22.29
CA SER A 104 -14.76 -14.00 -21.36
C SER A 104 -13.68 -13.82 -20.30
N TYR A 105 -12.52 -13.26 -20.68
CA TYR A 105 -11.47 -12.90 -19.72
C TYR A 105 -11.89 -11.74 -18.80
N VAL A 106 -12.57 -10.73 -19.35
CA VAL A 106 -13.10 -9.61 -18.54
C VAL A 106 -14.05 -10.14 -17.47
N ARG A 107 -15.04 -10.97 -17.82
CA ARG A 107 -15.96 -11.59 -16.87
C ARG A 107 -15.22 -12.42 -15.83
N TYR A 108 -14.23 -13.20 -16.28
CA TYR A 108 -13.38 -13.98 -15.40
C TYR A 108 -12.62 -13.14 -14.38
N CYS A 109 -12.27 -11.89 -14.67
CA CYS A 109 -11.55 -11.04 -13.71
C CYS A 109 -12.39 -10.64 -12.50
N TYR A 110 -13.72 -10.66 -12.57
CA TYR A 110 -14.60 -10.25 -11.48
C TYR A 110 -15.07 -11.45 -10.65
N VAL A 111 -15.58 -11.17 -9.44
CA VAL A 111 -16.26 -12.18 -8.61
C VAL A 111 -17.49 -12.71 -9.36
N GLU A 112 -17.70 -14.03 -9.30
CA GLU A 112 -18.83 -14.71 -9.93
C GLU A 112 -20.17 -14.03 -9.58
N GLY A 113 -21.11 -14.00 -10.53
CA GLY A 113 -22.38 -13.27 -10.40
C GLY A 113 -22.30 -11.75 -10.64
N SER A 114 -21.11 -11.14 -10.60
CA SER A 114 -21.01 -9.67 -10.58
C SER A 114 -21.17 -8.97 -11.93
N THR A 115 -21.15 -9.72 -13.03
CA THR A 115 -21.25 -9.16 -14.39
C THR A 115 -22.46 -9.67 -15.17
N GLU A 116 -23.28 -10.53 -14.57
CA GLU A 116 -24.37 -11.24 -15.26
C GLU A 116 -25.49 -10.31 -15.74
N GLN A 117 -25.67 -9.15 -15.09
CA GLN A 117 -26.65 -8.16 -15.49
C GLN A 117 -26.31 -7.42 -16.78
N TYR A 118 -25.10 -7.57 -17.30
CA TYR A 118 -24.64 -6.90 -18.52
C TYR A 118 -24.51 -7.90 -19.67
N SER A 119 -24.98 -7.54 -20.86
CA SER A 119 -24.61 -8.26 -22.09
C SER A 119 -23.11 -8.12 -22.37
N ASP A 120 -22.58 -8.97 -23.25
CA ASP A 120 -21.17 -8.90 -23.65
C ASP A 120 -20.85 -7.55 -24.31
N GLU A 121 -21.76 -7.01 -25.12
CA GLU A 121 -21.63 -5.70 -25.76
C GLU A 121 -21.67 -4.58 -24.73
N GLN A 122 -22.60 -4.62 -23.77
CA GLN A 122 -22.69 -3.60 -22.72
C GLN A 122 -21.42 -3.56 -21.88
N LEU A 123 -20.91 -4.74 -21.49
CA LEU A 123 -19.67 -4.85 -20.73
C LEU A 123 -18.46 -4.42 -21.56
N ALA A 124 -18.39 -4.73 -22.85
CA ALA A 124 -17.32 -4.27 -23.74
C ALA A 124 -17.33 -2.74 -23.93
N VAL A 125 -18.50 -2.12 -24.10
CA VAL A 125 -18.64 -0.65 -24.14
C VAL A 125 -18.15 -0.02 -22.83
N MET A 126 -18.53 -0.59 -21.69
CA MET A 126 -18.07 -0.13 -20.38
C MET A 126 -16.53 -0.17 -20.28
N MET A 127 -15.92 -1.31 -20.62
CA MET A 127 -14.46 -1.43 -20.59
C MET A 127 -13.76 -0.44 -21.54
N LEU A 128 -14.33 -0.20 -22.72
CA LEU A 128 -13.78 0.76 -23.68
C LEU A 128 -13.80 2.19 -23.13
N LEU A 129 -14.96 2.65 -22.67
CA LEU A 129 -15.16 3.99 -22.14
C LEU A 129 -14.29 4.24 -20.89
N ASP A 130 -14.26 3.27 -19.97
CA ASP A 130 -13.51 3.36 -18.72
C ASP A 130 -12.00 3.38 -18.98
N SER A 131 -11.53 2.55 -19.92
CA SER A 131 -10.13 2.53 -20.31
C SER A 131 -9.70 3.82 -20.98
N CYS A 132 -10.50 4.37 -21.90
CA CYS A 132 -10.20 5.67 -22.53
C CYS A 132 -10.11 6.79 -21.50
N PHE A 133 -11.04 6.82 -20.53
CA PHE A 133 -11.00 7.79 -19.45
C PHE A 133 -9.72 7.67 -18.61
N LEU A 134 -9.34 6.45 -18.21
CA LEU A 134 -8.12 6.20 -17.43
C LEU A 134 -6.85 6.57 -18.22
N ILE A 135 -6.76 6.23 -19.50
CA ILE A 135 -5.62 6.57 -20.37
C ILE A 135 -5.38 8.08 -20.40
N TYR A 136 -6.44 8.85 -20.61
CA TYR A 136 -6.37 10.30 -20.63
C TYR A 136 -6.11 10.88 -19.23
N TYR A 137 -6.61 10.24 -18.18
CA TYR A 137 -6.31 10.65 -16.81
C TYR A 137 -4.85 10.43 -16.44
N ILE A 138 -4.28 9.29 -16.82
CA ILE A 138 -2.87 8.95 -16.64
C ILE A 138 -1.98 9.98 -17.35
N GLY A 139 -2.47 10.55 -18.46
CA GLY A 139 -1.76 11.59 -19.22
C GLY A 139 -0.75 10.99 -20.20
N ILE A 140 -1.07 9.83 -20.79
CA ILE A 140 -0.25 9.20 -21.83
C ILE A 140 -0.16 10.11 -23.06
N ASP A 141 -1.25 10.80 -23.38
CA ASP A 141 -1.32 11.82 -24.42
C ASP A 141 -1.16 13.22 -23.80
N GLN A 142 -0.01 13.86 -24.03
CA GLN A 142 0.27 15.20 -23.52
C GLN A 142 -0.45 16.32 -24.28
N GLN A 143 -1.05 16.03 -25.45
CA GLN A 143 -1.72 17.04 -26.27
C GLN A 143 -3.11 17.41 -25.72
N HIS A 144 -3.63 16.58 -24.81
CA HIS A 144 -5.03 16.64 -24.39
C HIS A 144 -5.20 16.30 -22.90
N PRO A 145 -4.80 17.20 -21.97
CA PRO A 145 -4.86 16.88 -20.55
C PRO A 145 -6.31 16.89 -20.07
N LEU A 146 -6.96 15.71 -20.04
CA LEU A 146 -8.29 15.52 -19.44
C LEU A 146 -8.36 16.12 -18.03
N ARG A 147 -7.26 16.09 -17.28
CA ARG A 147 -7.14 16.76 -15.98
C ARG A 147 -7.44 18.26 -16.04
N PHE A 148 -6.95 18.95 -17.07
CA PHE A 148 -7.22 20.37 -17.31
C PHE A 148 -8.69 20.61 -17.68
N PHE A 149 -9.28 19.75 -18.52
CA PHE A 149 -10.70 19.81 -18.85
C PHE A 149 -11.56 19.65 -17.58
N ILE A 150 -11.35 18.58 -16.81
CA ILE A 150 -12.08 18.34 -15.56
C ILE A 150 -11.89 19.51 -14.59
N TYR A 151 -10.66 20.01 -14.42
CA TYR A 151 -10.37 21.15 -13.56
C TYR A 151 -11.18 22.40 -13.93
N ASN A 152 -11.17 22.79 -15.21
CA ASN A 152 -11.79 24.04 -15.65
C ASN A 152 -13.31 23.95 -15.82
N HIS A 153 -13.84 22.77 -16.18
CA HIS A 153 -15.26 22.62 -16.52
C HIS A 153 -16.09 21.93 -15.43
N LEU A 154 -15.49 21.01 -14.68
CA LEU A 154 -16.17 20.28 -13.58
C LEU A 154 -15.68 20.73 -12.20
N GLY A 155 -14.57 21.46 -12.14
CA GLY A 155 -14.00 22.02 -10.92
C GLY A 155 -12.92 21.14 -10.29
N TYR A 156 -12.07 21.80 -9.49
CA TYR A 156 -10.94 21.15 -8.81
C TYR A 156 -11.37 20.03 -7.86
N LEU A 157 -12.52 20.16 -7.20
CA LEU A 157 -13.03 19.13 -6.29
C LEU A 157 -13.35 17.82 -7.02
N VAL A 158 -13.87 17.90 -8.25
CA VAL A 158 -14.11 16.72 -9.09
C VAL A 158 -12.78 16.08 -9.48
N LEU A 159 -11.77 16.87 -9.86
CA LEU A 159 -10.44 16.33 -10.18
C LEU A 159 -9.79 15.57 -9.00
N LEU A 160 -9.88 16.13 -7.78
CA LEU A 160 -9.41 15.47 -6.56
C LEU A 160 -10.20 14.18 -6.27
N SER A 161 -11.51 14.19 -6.55
CA SER A 161 -12.38 13.03 -6.36
C SER A 161 -12.09 11.94 -7.39
N VAL A 162 -11.76 12.27 -8.64
CA VAL A 162 -11.31 11.29 -9.64
C VAL A 162 -9.99 10.64 -9.20
N ASN A 163 -9.02 11.45 -8.72
CA ASN A 163 -7.77 10.91 -8.14
C ASN A 163 -8.09 9.90 -7.05
N ARG A 164 -8.95 10.28 -6.09
CA ARG A 164 -9.39 9.41 -5.00
C ARG A 164 -10.02 8.11 -5.51
N ASP A 165 -10.93 8.19 -6.48
CA ASP A 165 -11.71 7.06 -6.97
C ASP A 165 -10.88 6.03 -7.75
N ILE A 166 -9.74 6.44 -8.32
CA ILE A 166 -8.74 5.55 -8.94
C ILE A 166 -8.05 4.64 -7.90
N TYR A 167 -7.96 5.08 -6.64
CA TYR A 167 -7.33 4.34 -5.54
C TYR A 167 -8.30 3.45 -4.76
N LEU A 168 -9.46 3.15 -5.32
CA LEU A 168 -10.42 2.24 -4.69
C LEU A 168 -10.27 0.84 -5.25
N MET A 169 -10.10 -0.16 -4.39
CA MET A 169 -9.88 -1.54 -4.83
C MET A 169 -11.08 -2.14 -5.58
N GLU A 170 -12.30 -1.68 -5.26
CA GLU A 170 -13.57 -2.11 -5.89
C GLU A 170 -13.96 -1.26 -7.10
N ASN A 171 -13.17 -0.26 -7.48
CA ASN A 171 -13.46 0.62 -8.62
C ASN A 171 -12.40 0.44 -9.71
N GLN A 172 -12.33 -0.76 -10.28
CA GLN A 172 -11.22 -1.19 -11.13
C GLN A 172 -11.70 -1.94 -12.37
N ILE A 173 -10.92 -1.81 -13.45
CA ILE A 173 -11.04 -2.62 -14.67
C ILE A 173 -9.81 -3.53 -14.84
N PRO A 174 -9.89 -4.62 -15.62
CA PRO A 174 -8.74 -5.48 -15.87
C PRO A 174 -7.60 -4.71 -16.55
N PHE A 175 -6.40 -4.81 -15.98
CA PHE A 175 -5.21 -4.10 -16.48
C PHE A 175 -4.87 -4.49 -17.92
N GLN A 176 -5.15 -5.73 -18.30
CA GLN A 176 -4.94 -6.21 -19.67
C GLN A 176 -5.76 -5.43 -20.71
N ILE A 177 -6.98 -4.99 -20.37
CA ILE A 177 -7.79 -4.17 -21.29
C ILE A 177 -7.21 -2.77 -21.44
N LEU A 178 -6.78 -2.17 -20.34
CA LEU A 178 -6.08 -0.88 -20.35
C LEU A 178 -4.81 -0.96 -21.22
N MET A 179 -3.99 -1.99 -21.02
CA MET A 179 -2.75 -2.21 -21.78
C MET A 179 -3.01 -2.53 -23.25
N LEU A 180 -4.08 -3.26 -23.57
CA LEU A 180 -4.48 -3.55 -24.95
C LEU A 180 -4.71 -2.25 -25.73
N LEU A 181 -5.54 -1.35 -25.21
CA LEU A 181 -5.82 -0.08 -25.88
C LEU A 181 -4.58 0.80 -25.99
N ILE A 182 -3.75 0.83 -24.94
CA ILE A 182 -2.50 1.61 -24.96
C ILE A 182 -1.57 1.12 -26.06
N LYS A 183 -1.36 -0.20 -26.18
CA LYS A 183 -0.50 -0.81 -27.21
C LYS A 183 -1.02 -0.62 -28.62
N LEU A 184 -2.34 -0.58 -28.80
CA LEU A 184 -2.96 -0.37 -30.10
C LEU A 184 -2.89 1.10 -30.57
N ARG A 185 -2.63 2.05 -29.66
CA ARG A 185 -2.68 3.49 -29.96
C ARG A 185 -1.36 4.22 -29.81
N TYR A 186 -0.53 3.86 -28.83
CA TYR A 186 0.63 4.65 -28.44
C TYR A 186 1.92 3.84 -28.49
N ASP A 187 2.92 4.43 -29.12
CA ASP A 187 4.30 4.01 -28.96
C ASP A 187 4.76 4.36 -27.53
N ASN A 188 5.35 3.39 -26.82
CA ASN A 188 5.88 3.54 -25.47
C ASN A 188 4.85 3.93 -24.37
N GLY A 189 3.54 3.77 -24.61
CA GLY A 189 2.53 4.14 -23.60
C GLY A 189 2.63 3.39 -22.26
N GLU A 190 3.24 2.20 -22.24
CA GLU A 190 3.55 1.44 -21.01
C GLU A 190 4.54 2.17 -20.09
N GLU A 191 5.49 2.93 -20.66
CA GLU A 191 6.42 3.75 -19.89
C GLU A 191 5.68 4.89 -19.18
N SER A 192 4.73 5.52 -19.87
CA SER A 192 3.86 6.56 -19.28
C SER A 192 3.03 6.02 -18.12
N VAL A 193 2.51 4.79 -18.24
CA VAL A 193 1.81 4.13 -17.11
C VAL A 193 2.76 3.85 -15.96
N SER A 194 3.96 3.33 -16.22
CA SER A 194 4.97 3.06 -15.19
C SER A 194 5.35 4.35 -14.46
N LYS A 195 5.61 5.44 -15.21
CA LYS A 195 5.87 6.77 -14.67
C LYS A 195 4.71 7.26 -13.81
N PHE A 196 3.48 7.16 -14.30
CA PHE A 196 2.30 7.55 -13.54
C PHE A 196 2.19 6.80 -12.22
N LEU A 197 2.38 5.47 -12.20
CA LEU A 197 2.33 4.68 -10.97
C LEU A 197 3.37 5.13 -9.95
N HIS A 198 4.63 5.31 -10.38
CA HIS A 198 5.72 5.73 -9.50
C HIS A 198 5.53 7.15 -8.98
N GLU A 199 5.18 8.11 -9.84
CA GLU A 199 4.94 9.50 -9.42
C GLU A 199 3.72 9.64 -8.50
N SER A 200 2.69 8.83 -8.73
CA SER A 200 1.47 8.79 -7.93
C SER A 200 1.72 8.33 -6.48
N ILE A 201 2.62 7.36 -6.30
CA ILE A 201 2.93 6.78 -4.99
C ILE A 201 4.06 7.54 -4.28
N TRP A 202 5.14 7.83 -4.99
CA TRP A 202 6.38 8.34 -4.40
C TRP A 202 6.68 9.81 -4.74
N GLY A 203 5.84 10.47 -5.53
CA GLY A 203 6.03 11.85 -5.98
C GLY A 203 7.07 12.01 -7.10
N GLN A 204 7.18 13.22 -7.63
CA GLN A 204 8.15 13.57 -8.67
C GLN A 204 9.54 13.81 -8.06
N TYR A 205 10.51 12.96 -8.39
CA TYR A 205 11.91 13.17 -8.05
C TYR A 205 12.79 13.15 -9.31
N LYS A 206 13.59 14.20 -9.48
CA LYS A 206 14.57 14.30 -10.56
C LYS A 206 15.69 13.29 -10.30
N ASN A 207 15.92 12.37 -11.24
CA ASN A 207 17.02 11.37 -11.30
C ASN A 207 16.75 9.98 -10.73
N GLU A 208 15.79 9.22 -11.28
CA GLU A 208 15.76 7.77 -11.04
C GLU A 208 15.38 6.98 -12.29
N GLN A 209 15.91 5.75 -12.38
CA GLN A 209 15.47 4.73 -13.32
C GLN A 209 14.04 4.34 -12.96
N ILE A 210 13.06 4.83 -13.74
CA ILE A 210 11.67 4.37 -13.63
C ILE A 210 11.67 2.94 -14.14
N GLN A 211 11.53 1.96 -13.23
CA GLN A 211 11.44 0.58 -13.66
C GLN A 211 10.10 0.33 -14.33
N ASN A 212 10.17 -0.30 -15.49
CA ASN A 212 9.01 -0.57 -16.32
C ASN A 212 8.21 -1.72 -15.68
N ILE A 213 6.87 -1.61 -15.65
CA ILE A 213 5.97 -2.68 -15.20
C ILE A 213 6.28 -4.01 -15.94
N ARG A 214 6.89 -3.95 -17.13
CA ARG A 214 7.41 -5.10 -17.89
C ARG A 214 8.46 -5.96 -17.18
N GLU A 215 9.25 -5.40 -16.25
CA GLU A 215 10.33 -6.13 -15.57
C GLU A 215 9.81 -7.06 -14.46
N GLN A 216 8.50 -7.07 -14.21
CA GLN A 216 7.87 -7.94 -13.22
C GLN A 216 7.49 -9.30 -13.84
N GLN A 217 7.62 -10.38 -13.08
CA GLN A 217 7.38 -11.76 -13.54
C GLN A 217 5.94 -12.01 -14.06
N SER A 218 4.95 -11.19 -13.70
CA SER A 218 3.56 -11.29 -14.15
C SER A 218 2.94 -9.90 -14.30
N GLN A 219 1.93 -9.75 -15.18
CA GLN A 219 1.18 -8.50 -15.27
C GLN A 219 0.25 -8.31 -14.07
N PRO A 220 0.02 -7.04 -13.63
CA PRO A 220 -1.00 -6.73 -12.64
C PRO A 220 -2.40 -7.15 -13.09
N LEU A 221 -3.28 -7.53 -12.16
CA LEU A 221 -4.67 -7.83 -12.49
C LEU A 221 -5.46 -6.56 -12.86
N HIS A 222 -5.22 -5.47 -12.14
CA HIS A 222 -5.84 -4.16 -12.32
C HIS A 222 -4.89 -3.05 -11.84
N LEU A 223 -5.27 -1.78 -12.03
CA LEU A 223 -4.39 -0.64 -11.72
C LEU A 223 -4.04 -0.55 -10.23
N PHE A 224 -4.98 -0.86 -9.34
CA PHE A 224 -4.72 -0.91 -7.89
C PHE A 224 -3.72 -2.01 -7.46
N ASP A 225 -3.73 -3.18 -8.13
CA ASP A 225 -2.67 -4.19 -7.95
C ASP A 225 -1.31 -3.63 -8.41
N ALA A 226 -1.29 -2.90 -9.53
CA ALA A 226 -0.07 -2.26 -10.03
C ALA A 226 0.50 -1.24 -9.04
N PHE A 227 -0.34 -0.40 -8.42
CA PHE A 227 0.09 0.49 -7.33
C PHE A 227 0.69 -0.27 -6.15
N ARG A 228 0.08 -1.40 -5.76
CA ARG A 228 0.61 -2.21 -4.67
C ARG A 228 1.98 -2.80 -5.02
N ARG A 229 2.16 -3.30 -6.25
CA ARG A 229 3.46 -3.84 -6.69
C ARG A 229 4.56 -2.77 -6.67
N VAL A 230 4.25 -1.53 -7.02
CA VAL A 230 5.18 -0.39 -6.87
C VAL A 230 5.47 -0.08 -5.41
N LEU A 231 4.49 -0.17 -4.52
CA LEU A 231 4.69 0.05 -3.08
C LEU A 231 5.64 -0.96 -2.44
N VAL A 232 5.53 -2.23 -2.80
CA VAL A 232 6.24 -3.34 -2.12
C VAL A 232 7.41 -3.87 -2.92
N TRP A 233 7.81 -3.16 -3.97
CA TRP A 233 8.90 -3.54 -4.85
C TRP A 233 10.19 -3.82 -4.07
N ASP A 234 10.99 -4.80 -4.49
CA ASP A 234 12.23 -5.14 -3.80
C ASP A 234 13.38 -5.17 -4.79
N PHE A 235 14.43 -4.38 -4.51
CA PHE A 235 15.70 -4.42 -5.25
C PHE A 235 16.66 -5.46 -4.66
N THR A 236 16.34 -6.04 -3.51
CA THR A 236 17.17 -7.10 -2.96
C THR A 236 16.89 -8.40 -3.71
N PRO A 237 17.93 -9.05 -4.29
CA PRO A 237 17.78 -10.42 -4.76
C PRO A 237 17.21 -11.26 -3.61
N GLU A 238 16.38 -12.25 -3.93
CA GLU A 238 15.74 -13.21 -3.01
C GLU A 238 16.72 -14.07 -2.18
N SER A 239 17.93 -13.59 -1.92
CA SER A 239 19.02 -14.29 -1.24
C SER A 239 18.92 -14.31 0.29
N GLN A 240 17.82 -13.88 0.92
CA GLN A 240 17.69 -14.01 2.39
C GLN A 240 16.30 -14.45 2.89
N ALA A 241 15.37 -14.80 2.00
CA ALA A 241 14.12 -15.43 2.40
C ALA A 241 14.21 -16.92 2.09
N LEU A 242 14.29 -17.73 3.15
CA LEU A 242 14.31 -19.21 3.23
C LEU A 242 15.67 -19.78 3.61
N THR A 243 15.99 -19.76 4.91
CA THR A 243 16.42 -20.95 5.68
C THR A 243 16.69 -20.56 7.13
N ASP A 244 15.70 -20.79 7.99
CA ASP A 244 15.86 -21.35 9.34
C ASP A 244 14.50 -21.21 10.04
N GLN A 245 13.72 -22.29 10.04
CA GLN A 245 12.66 -22.47 11.04
C GLN A 245 13.35 -22.70 12.40
N LYS A 246 13.81 -21.63 13.04
CA LYS A 246 14.16 -21.67 14.46
C LYS A 246 12.88 -21.48 15.26
N GLU A 247 12.67 -22.38 16.23
CA GLU A 247 11.60 -22.30 17.23
C GLU A 247 11.42 -20.85 17.72
N THR A 248 10.20 -20.35 17.52
CA THR A 248 9.81 -18.99 17.86
C THR A 248 9.59 -18.87 19.37
N ASP A 249 10.56 -18.27 20.06
CA ASP A 249 10.40 -17.88 21.48
C ASP A 249 9.42 -16.70 21.59
N LEU A 250 8.24 -16.96 22.15
CA LEU A 250 7.17 -15.96 22.38
C LEU A 250 7.65 -14.75 23.20
N LYS A 251 8.69 -14.88 24.03
CA LYS A 251 9.27 -13.74 24.77
C LYS A 251 9.95 -12.74 23.84
N LYS A 252 10.44 -13.16 22.67
CA LYS A 252 11.04 -12.28 21.64
C LYS A 252 9.98 -11.47 20.86
N HIS A 253 8.70 -11.81 20.97
CA HIS A 253 7.61 -11.07 20.30
C HIS A 253 7.08 -9.90 21.13
N HIS A 254 7.34 -9.86 22.44
CA HIS A 254 7.01 -8.73 23.29
C HIS A 254 8.06 -7.63 23.17
N LYS A 255 7.77 -6.65 22.32
CA LYS A 255 8.57 -5.43 22.25
C LYS A 255 8.26 -4.52 23.41
N THR A 256 9.30 -3.96 24.03
CA THR A 256 9.16 -2.95 25.08
C THR A 256 9.26 -1.54 24.54
N PHE A 257 9.88 -1.32 23.37
CA PHE A 257 9.88 -0.01 22.72
C PHE A 257 8.47 0.40 22.27
N ARG A 258 8.13 1.67 22.46
CA ARG A 258 6.75 2.16 22.27
C ARG A 258 6.60 3.33 21.30
N SER A 259 7.68 4.05 20.99
CA SER A 259 7.59 5.27 20.17
C SER A 259 8.91 5.69 19.55
N ALA A 260 8.85 6.54 18.53
CA ALA A 260 10.04 7.11 17.90
C ALA A 260 10.87 7.94 18.88
N LYS A 261 10.22 8.69 19.76
CA LYS A 261 10.86 9.45 20.83
C LYS A 261 11.58 8.55 21.83
N ASP A 262 10.99 7.42 22.20
CA ASP A 262 11.64 6.46 23.12
C ASP A 262 12.89 5.86 22.49
N LEU A 263 12.82 5.51 21.21
CA LEU A 263 13.98 5.02 20.46
C LEU A 263 15.08 6.10 20.38
N LYS A 264 14.71 7.36 20.12
CA LYS A 264 15.64 8.49 20.14
C LYS A 264 16.33 8.66 21.48
N ALA A 265 15.59 8.55 22.58
CA ALA A 265 16.14 8.63 23.94
C ALA A 265 17.15 7.50 24.26
N LYS A 266 17.11 6.41 23.48
CA LYS A 266 18.04 5.28 23.58
C LYS A 266 19.19 5.33 22.57
N GLY A 267 19.38 6.47 21.88
CA GLY A 267 20.46 6.64 20.90
C GLY A 267 20.16 6.01 19.54
N ILE A 268 18.90 5.71 19.25
CA ILE A 268 18.47 5.26 17.91
C ILE A 268 18.00 6.47 17.11
N HIS A 269 18.70 6.77 16.04
CA HIS A 269 18.42 7.88 15.13
C HIS A 269 17.68 7.40 13.88
N PHE A 270 16.94 8.31 13.27
CA PHE A 270 16.13 8.01 12.09
C PHE A 270 16.69 8.67 10.84
N LYS A 271 16.61 7.97 9.72
CA LYS A 271 17.04 8.46 8.40
C LYS A 271 16.10 7.96 7.29
N PRO A 272 15.89 8.72 6.22
CA PRO A 272 15.19 8.22 5.05
C PRO A 272 16.00 7.10 4.37
N SER A 273 15.29 6.05 3.98
CA SER A 273 15.82 4.97 3.14
C SER A 273 16.00 5.47 1.70
N CYS A 274 17.03 4.97 1.02
CA CYS A 274 17.26 5.27 -0.40
C CYS A 274 16.37 4.45 -1.33
N ASN A 275 15.72 3.39 -0.83
CA ASN A 275 14.85 2.52 -1.62
C ASN A 275 13.37 2.92 -1.45
N LYS A 276 12.68 3.11 -2.58
CA LYS A 276 11.25 3.44 -2.67
C LYS A 276 10.39 2.19 -2.56
N SER A 277 10.37 1.63 -1.36
CA SER A 277 9.58 0.45 -1.04
C SER A 277 9.16 0.47 0.42
N LEU A 278 7.95 0.00 0.71
CA LEU A 278 7.50 -0.23 2.08
C LEU A 278 8.33 -1.31 2.78
N LYS A 279 9.02 -2.18 2.04
CA LYS A 279 9.98 -3.16 2.58
C LYS A 279 11.30 -2.53 3.02
N ALA A 280 11.59 -1.29 2.61
CA ALA A 280 12.87 -0.63 2.82
C ALA A 280 13.06 -0.07 4.24
N ILE A 281 12.81 -0.91 5.24
CA ILE A 281 13.06 -0.65 6.65
C ILE A 281 14.31 -1.42 7.05
N TYR A 282 15.36 -0.70 7.42
CA TYR A 282 16.65 -1.28 7.80
C TYR A 282 17.10 -0.72 9.13
N PHE A 283 17.76 -1.55 9.94
CA PHE A 283 18.31 -1.09 11.21
C PHE A 283 19.77 -1.48 11.33
N ASP A 284 20.63 -0.49 11.50
CA ASP A 284 22.06 -0.67 11.70
C ASP A 284 22.42 -0.26 13.12
N SER A 285 23.00 -1.19 13.88
CA SER A 285 23.45 -0.92 15.24
C SER A 285 24.96 -0.73 15.23
N SER A 286 25.41 0.44 15.66
CA SER A 286 26.81 0.70 16.00
C SER A 286 27.03 0.55 17.51
N THR A 287 28.29 0.68 17.96
CA THR A 287 28.67 0.62 19.38
C THR A 287 28.01 1.73 20.22
N PHE A 288 27.78 2.90 19.62
CA PHE A 288 27.36 4.11 20.34
C PHE A 288 25.97 4.64 19.97
N TYR A 289 25.42 4.21 18.84
CA TYR A 289 24.10 4.64 18.35
C TYR A 289 23.51 3.56 17.44
N GLY A 290 22.20 3.62 17.23
CA GLY A 290 21.51 2.85 16.19
C GLY A 290 21.01 3.80 15.10
N GLU A 291 20.91 3.32 13.88
CA GLU A 291 20.30 4.04 12.76
C GLU A 291 19.15 3.20 12.20
N LEU A 292 17.92 3.73 12.30
CA LEU A 292 16.71 3.16 11.72
C LEU A 292 16.38 3.90 10.43
N GLN A 293 16.53 3.20 9.31
CA GLN A 293 16.20 3.68 7.98
C GLN A 293 14.75 3.35 7.66
N LEU A 294 13.98 4.31 7.17
CA LEU A 294 12.55 4.16 6.86
C LEU A 294 12.23 4.75 5.49
N PRO A 295 11.29 4.15 4.72
CA PRO A 295 10.87 4.73 3.46
C PRO A 295 10.16 6.07 3.69
N THR A 296 10.44 7.02 2.80
CA THR A 296 9.81 8.35 2.85
C THR A 296 8.37 8.27 2.36
N TRP A 297 7.42 8.66 3.20
CA TRP A 297 5.99 8.64 2.85
C TRP A 297 5.34 10.02 2.97
N PHE A 298 4.49 10.37 2.00
CA PHE A 298 3.70 11.59 2.02
C PHE A 298 2.27 11.33 2.52
N VAL A 299 1.98 11.78 3.74
CA VAL A 299 0.68 11.63 4.40
C VAL A 299 -0.25 12.78 4.00
N SER A 300 -1.34 12.46 3.30
CA SER A 300 -2.35 13.42 2.84
C SER A 300 -3.76 12.91 3.13
N ASP A 301 -4.79 13.68 2.76
CA ASP A 301 -6.18 13.22 2.83
C ASP A 301 -6.42 11.96 1.98
N LEU A 302 -5.67 11.78 0.89
CA LEU A 302 -5.73 10.57 0.09
C LEU A 302 -5.26 9.33 0.86
N SER A 303 -4.32 9.47 1.81
CA SER A 303 -3.86 8.36 2.65
C SER A 303 -5.00 7.77 3.50
N LYS A 304 -6.05 8.55 3.81
CA LYS A 304 -7.25 8.10 4.53
C LYS A 304 -8.15 7.17 3.69
N VAL A 305 -7.95 7.16 2.37
CA VAL A 305 -8.67 6.30 1.41
C VAL A 305 -7.78 5.16 0.97
N PHE A 306 -6.55 5.50 0.58
CA PHE A 306 -5.58 4.57 0.02
C PHE A 306 -5.22 3.43 0.98
N PHE A 307 -4.87 3.73 2.24
CA PHE A 307 -4.47 2.68 3.19
C PHE A 307 -5.61 1.74 3.58
N PRO A 308 -6.84 2.20 3.89
CA PRO A 308 -7.95 1.27 4.13
C PRO A 308 -8.25 0.38 2.94
N ASN A 309 -8.13 0.88 1.69
CA ASN A 309 -8.30 0.04 0.49
C ASN A 309 -7.14 -0.94 0.30
N MET A 310 -5.89 -0.57 0.60
CA MET A 310 -4.75 -1.49 0.55
C MET A 310 -4.84 -2.57 1.64
N ILE A 311 -5.28 -2.22 2.85
CA ILE A 311 -5.58 -3.19 3.93
C ILE A 311 -6.68 -4.15 3.46
N ALA A 312 -7.79 -3.61 2.95
CA ALA A 312 -8.89 -4.42 2.45
C ALA A 312 -8.42 -5.37 1.33
N TYR A 313 -7.58 -4.88 0.42
CA TYR A 313 -6.99 -5.69 -0.64
C TYR A 313 -6.13 -6.83 -0.09
N GLU A 314 -5.21 -6.56 0.84
CA GLU A 314 -4.38 -7.62 1.47
C GLU A 314 -5.17 -8.62 2.33
N LEU A 315 -6.38 -8.25 2.79
CA LEU A 315 -7.27 -9.13 3.57
C LEU A 315 -8.24 -9.96 2.70
N CYS A 316 -8.35 -9.66 1.40
CA CYS A 316 -9.30 -10.36 0.55
C CYS A 316 -8.91 -11.81 0.26
N PRO A 317 -9.91 -12.71 0.07
CA PRO A 317 -9.66 -14.11 -0.25
C PRO A 317 -8.98 -14.26 -1.62
N ASN A 318 -8.25 -15.36 -1.78
CA ASN A 318 -7.51 -15.73 -3.01
C ASN A 318 -6.48 -14.68 -3.45
N ASN A 319 -6.08 -13.79 -2.53
CA ASN A 319 -4.95 -12.89 -2.74
C ASN A 319 -3.68 -13.59 -2.21
N LEU A 320 -2.85 -14.11 -3.11
CA LEU A 320 -1.57 -14.80 -2.78
C LEU A 320 -0.47 -13.83 -2.32
N VAL A 321 -0.88 -12.69 -1.80
CA VAL A 321 -0.07 -11.50 -1.67
C VAL A 321 0.38 -11.35 -0.23
N GLU A 322 1.68 -11.12 -0.03
CA GLU A 322 2.24 -10.85 1.30
C GLU A 322 1.52 -9.69 2.00
N MET A 323 1.26 -9.78 3.32
CA MET A 323 0.65 -8.71 4.12
C MET A 323 1.64 -7.57 4.44
N THR A 324 2.37 -7.11 3.43
CA THR A 324 3.49 -6.16 3.55
C THR A 324 2.99 -4.76 3.91
N VAL A 325 1.89 -4.29 3.31
CA VAL A 325 1.30 -2.98 3.65
C VAL A 325 0.81 -2.98 5.10
N ILE A 326 0.08 -4.02 5.52
CA ILE A 326 -0.36 -4.21 6.91
C ILE A 326 0.83 -4.22 7.86
N SER A 327 1.90 -4.94 7.52
CA SER A 327 3.09 -5.05 8.35
C SER A 327 3.84 -3.72 8.47
N TYR A 328 3.90 -2.95 7.40
CA TYR A 328 4.45 -1.59 7.39
C TYR A 328 3.62 -0.66 8.28
N ILE A 329 2.29 -0.66 8.12
CA ILE A 329 1.39 0.17 8.94
C ILE A 329 1.56 -0.16 10.42
N ASN A 330 1.62 -1.43 10.79
CA ASN A 330 1.87 -1.85 12.17
C ASN A 330 3.25 -1.42 12.68
N PHE A 331 4.28 -1.45 11.83
CA PHE A 331 5.60 -0.93 12.18
C PHE A 331 5.54 0.57 12.47
N MET A 332 4.92 1.36 11.57
CA MET A 332 4.75 2.80 11.75
C MET A 332 3.89 3.14 12.97
N LYS A 333 2.83 2.39 13.25
CA LYS A 333 2.01 2.53 14.47
C LYS A 333 2.83 2.31 15.74
N SER A 334 3.84 1.43 15.71
CA SER A 334 4.75 1.23 16.84
C SER A 334 5.76 2.37 17.05
N LEU A 335 5.90 3.27 16.08
CA LEU A 335 6.72 4.48 16.17
C LEU A 335 5.90 5.72 16.50
N ILE A 336 4.65 5.80 16.03
CA ILE A 336 3.80 6.99 16.11
C ILE A 336 2.78 6.84 17.24
N ASP A 337 3.17 7.24 18.46
CA ASP A 337 2.23 7.28 19.59
C ASP A 337 1.71 8.70 19.86
N SER A 338 2.55 9.70 19.64
CA SER A 338 2.29 11.10 19.97
C SER A 338 2.68 12.06 18.83
N PRO A 339 2.19 13.31 18.84
CA PRO A 339 2.61 14.32 17.86
C PRO A 339 4.12 14.59 17.88
N ALA A 340 4.79 14.36 19.01
CA ALA A 340 6.24 14.52 19.11
C ALA A 340 6.99 13.46 18.28
N ASP A 341 6.43 12.26 18.13
CA ASP A 341 7.00 11.21 17.29
C ASP A 341 6.88 11.56 15.81
N VAL A 342 5.72 12.09 15.41
CA VAL A 342 5.51 12.58 14.04
C VAL A 342 6.47 13.73 13.73
N LYS A 343 6.65 14.66 14.68
CA LYS A 343 7.61 15.76 14.55
C LYS A 343 9.02 15.24 14.30
N GLU A 344 9.48 14.23 15.04
CA GLU A 344 10.81 13.63 14.84
C GLU A 344 10.95 13.07 13.41
N LEU A 345 10.00 12.24 12.98
CA LEU A 345 10.02 11.61 11.65
C LEU A 345 9.94 12.66 10.53
N ARG A 346 9.20 13.76 10.75
CA ARG A 346 9.07 14.89 9.81
C ARG A 346 10.36 15.70 9.71
N GLU A 347 11.01 16.00 10.82
CA GLU A 347 12.31 16.69 10.84
C GLU A 347 13.40 15.89 10.11
N LYS A 348 13.30 14.56 10.12
CA LYS A 348 14.17 13.66 9.36
C LYS A 348 13.72 13.42 7.91
N ARG A 349 12.64 14.06 7.45
CA ARG A 349 12.07 13.90 6.09
C ARG A 349 11.66 12.47 5.76
N ILE A 350 11.30 11.67 6.76
CA ILE A 350 10.75 10.32 6.59
C ILE A 350 9.25 10.40 6.41
N LEU A 351 8.59 11.27 7.19
CA LEU A 351 7.16 11.51 7.07
C LEU A 351 6.94 12.95 6.61
N LEU A 352 6.49 13.11 5.38
CA LEU A 352 6.03 14.38 4.83
C LEU A 352 4.52 14.45 4.98
N THR A 353 3.94 15.62 5.21
CA THR A 353 2.48 15.72 5.35
C THR A 353 1.90 17.02 4.83
N SER A 354 0.70 16.94 4.25
CA SER A 354 -0.17 18.08 3.97
C SER A 354 -1.36 18.17 4.94
N LEU A 355 -1.40 17.33 5.97
CA LEU A 355 -2.43 17.39 7.00
C LEU A 355 -2.20 18.62 7.91
N GLY A 356 -3.27 19.13 8.49
CA GLY A 356 -3.24 20.38 9.26
C GLY A 356 -2.37 20.36 10.52
N SER A 357 -2.08 19.17 11.08
CA SER A 357 -1.25 19.04 12.28
C SER A 357 -0.60 17.66 12.44
N ASP A 358 0.47 17.60 13.23
CA ASP A 358 1.09 16.34 13.66
C ASP A 358 0.08 15.45 14.45
N LYS A 359 -0.94 16.04 15.08
CA LYS A 359 -2.04 15.29 15.73
C LYS A 359 -2.93 14.55 14.72
N ASP A 360 -3.16 15.14 13.55
CA ASP A 360 -3.98 14.51 12.51
C ASP A 360 -3.28 13.29 11.91
N VAL A 361 -1.95 13.33 11.80
CA VAL A 361 -1.13 12.17 11.39
C VAL A 361 -1.25 11.04 12.42
N VAL A 362 -1.14 11.35 13.72
CA VAL A 362 -1.35 10.36 14.79
C VAL A 362 -2.75 9.76 14.71
N LYS A 363 -3.78 10.60 14.53
CA LYS A 363 -5.17 10.16 14.39
C LYS A 363 -5.35 9.23 13.19
N LEU A 364 -4.73 9.54 12.06
CA LEU A 364 -4.77 8.69 10.86
C LEU A 364 -4.18 7.30 11.15
N TYR A 365 -2.94 7.22 11.64
CA TYR A 365 -2.29 5.92 11.89
C TYR A 365 -2.97 5.11 13.00
N LYS A 366 -3.46 5.76 14.06
CA LYS A 366 -4.23 5.09 15.12
C LYS A 366 -5.61 4.62 14.63
N GLY A 367 -6.20 5.33 13.66
CA GLY A 367 -7.47 4.99 13.04
C GLY A 367 -7.41 3.83 12.04
N LEU A 368 -6.24 3.53 11.47
CA LEU A 368 -6.06 2.39 10.56
C LEU A 368 -6.16 1.07 11.34
N ASP A 369 -7.23 0.31 11.10
CA ASP A 369 -7.41 -1.02 11.70
C ASP A 369 -6.73 -2.09 10.85
N THR A 370 -5.79 -2.81 11.46
CA THR A 370 -5.07 -3.93 10.85
C THR A 370 -5.62 -5.28 11.30
N TYR A 371 -6.72 -5.29 12.07
CA TYR A 371 -7.43 -6.49 12.53
C TYR A 371 -6.56 -7.45 13.35
N GLY A 372 -5.54 -6.92 14.02
CA GLY A 372 -4.53 -7.72 14.71
C GLY A 372 -3.66 -8.55 13.78
N MET A 373 -3.82 -8.43 12.47
CA MET A 373 -3.00 -9.12 11.48
C MET A 373 -1.61 -8.49 11.46
N THR A 374 -0.61 -9.33 11.58
CA THR A 374 0.79 -9.00 11.34
C THR A 374 1.41 -10.16 10.60
N SER A 375 2.18 -9.89 9.54
CA SER A 375 3.06 -10.94 9.03
C SER A 375 4.02 -11.34 10.16
N THR A 376 4.03 -12.62 10.49
CA THR A 376 4.92 -13.21 11.50
C THR A 376 6.38 -12.91 11.21
N TYR A 377 6.74 -12.73 9.93
CA TYR A 377 8.12 -12.60 9.48
C TYR A 377 8.50 -11.16 9.07
N SER A 378 7.56 -10.36 8.56
CA SER A 378 7.90 -9.03 8.04
C SER A 378 8.43 -8.09 9.13
N PHE A 379 9.64 -7.58 8.88
CA PHE A 379 10.42 -6.74 9.78
C PHE A 379 10.75 -7.40 11.13
N MET A 380 10.55 -8.72 11.29
CA MET A 380 10.82 -9.39 12.57
C MET A 380 12.28 -9.24 12.99
N GLU A 381 13.21 -9.47 12.07
CA GLU A 381 14.65 -9.30 12.32
C GLU A 381 15.00 -7.85 12.71
N VAL A 382 14.50 -6.88 11.94
CA VAL A 382 14.68 -5.44 12.22
C VAL A 382 14.18 -5.12 13.63
N LYS A 383 12.97 -5.56 13.96
CA LYS A 383 12.35 -5.38 15.27
C LYS A 383 13.18 -6.00 16.40
N GLN A 384 13.72 -7.19 16.19
CA GLN A 384 14.59 -7.87 17.15
C GLN A 384 15.89 -7.09 17.37
N ARG A 385 16.57 -6.68 16.30
CA ARG A 385 17.81 -5.91 16.39
C ARG A 385 17.61 -4.56 17.08
N ILE A 386 16.47 -3.89 16.84
CA ILE A 386 16.06 -2.69 17.58
C ILE A 386 15.94 -3.00 19.08
N GLN A 387 15.25 -4.08 19.43
CA GLN A 387 15.03 -4.48 20.82
C GLN A 387 16.35 -4.79 21.54
N GLU A 388 17.27 -5.52 20.89
CA GLU A 388 18.61 -5.81 21.42
C GLU A 388 19.43 -4.54 21.68
N HIS A 389 19.32 -3.54 20.81
CA HIS A 389 19.94 -2.24 21.04
C HIS A 389 19.27 -1.49 22.20
N TYR A 390 17.94 -1.48 22.23
CA TYR A 390 17.11 -0.77 23.21
C TYR A 390 17.36 -1.25 24.66
N ASP A 391 17.51 -2.56 24.86
CA ASP A 391 17.72 -3.17 26.18
C ASP A 391 19.17 -3.06 26.68
N SER A 392 20.12 -2.70 25.81
CA SER A 392 21.53 -2.58 26.19
C SER A 392 21.78 -1.35 27.07
N LYS A 393 21.93 -1.58 28.38
CA LYS A 393 22.27 -0.54 29.36
C LYS A 393 23.58 0.18 29.03
N GLY A 394 24.60 -0.54 28.56
CA GLY A 394 25.90 0.02 28.18
C GLY A 394 25.80 0.95 26.96
N ARG A 395 25.06 0.55 25.92
CA ARG A 395 24.83 1.41 24.74
C ARG A 395 23.99 2.63 25.11
N THR A 396 22.98 2.46 25.97
CA THR A 396 22.19 3.58 26.49
C THR A 396 23.05 4.59 27.26
N TRP A 397 23.90 4.11 28.19
CA TRP A 397 24.82 4.98 28.94
C TRP A 397 25.79 5.72 28.04
N MET A 398 26.34 5.04 27.03
CA MET A 398 27.26 5.67 26.08
C MET A 398 26.55 6.70 25.18
N ALA A 399 25.34 6.42 24.71
CA ALA A 399 24.54 7.38 23.96
C ALA A 399 24.24 8.65 24.79
N GLN A 400 23.90 8.48 26.08
CA GLN A 400 23.70 9.59 27.01
C GLN A 400 25.00 10.37 27.26
N LEU A 401 26.13 9.67 27.41
CA LEU A 401 27.45 10.29 27.58
C LEU A 401 27.82 11.13 26.36
N PHE A 402 27.65 10.61 25.14
CA PHE A 402 27.87 11.37 23.91
C PHE A 402 26.93 12.57 23.80
N HIS A 403 25.64 12.40 24.09
CA HIS A 403 24.67 13.49 24.02
C HIS A 403 24.95 14.61 25.02
N ASN A 404 25.34 14.28 26.25
CA ASN A 404 25.55 15.26 27.32
C ASN A 404 26.94 15.92 27.25
N TYR A 405 27.99 15.16 26.92
CA TYR A 405 29.37 15.63 26.99
C TYR A 405 30.00 15.94 25.65
N PHE A 406 29.48 15.39 24.53
CA PHE A 406 30.06 15.60 23.19
C PHE A 406 29.10 16.33 22.23
N SER A 407 28.05 16.96 22.75
CA SER A 407 27.10 17.78 21.96
C SER A 407 27.60 19.18 21.62
N SER A 408 28.61 19.68 22.33
CA SER A 408 29.23 20.97 22.08
C SER A 408 30.68 20.76 21.63
N PRO A 409 31.13 21.42 20.54
CA PRO A 409 32.53 21.37 20.10
C PRO A 409 33.52 21.71 21.21
N TRP A 410 33.16 22.63 22.12
CA TRP A 410 33.99 23.02 23.26
C TRP A 410 34.21 21.89 24.26
N SER A 411 33.18 21.09 24.51
CA SER A 411 33.27 19.95 25.43
C SER A 411 34.16 18.84 24.87
N ILE A 412 34.18 18.67 23.54
CA ILE A 412 35.12 17.76 22.85
C ILE A 412 36.56 18.25 23.03
N ILE A 413 36.82 19.54 22.79
CA ILE A 413 38.15 20.15 22.95
C ILE A 413 38.62 20.03 24.40
N ALA A 414 37.76 20.33 25.38
CA ALA A 414 38.08 20.22 26.79
C ALA A 414 38.43 18.77 27.19
N TRP A 415 37.69 17.79 26.67
CA TRP A 415 37.97 16.38 26.90
C TRP A 415 39.32 15.96 26.30
N ILE A 416 39.62 16.35 25.05
CA ILE A 416 40.92 16.08 24.41
C ILE A 416 42.05 16.71 25.22
N ALA A 417 41.91 17.96 25.65
CA ALA A 417 42.90 18.64 26.47
C ALA A 417 43.13 17.91 27.79
N ALA A 418 42.07 17.45 28.47
CA ALA A 418 42.18 16.68 29.70
C ALA A 418 42.92 15.35 29.49
N VAL A 419 42.65 14.64 28.38
CA VAL A 419 43.37 13.40 28.03
C VAL A 419 44.85 13.67 27.77
N ILE A 420 45.19 14.73 27.04
CA ILE A 420 46.59 15.13 26.79
C ILE A 420 47.30 15.43 28.11
N VAL A 421 46.68 16.19 29.01
CA VAL A 421 47.23 16.49 30.33
C VAL A 421 47.45 15.20 31.14
N LEU A 422 46.50 14.27 31.12
CA LEU A 422 46.63 12.98 31.80
C LEU A 422 47.80 12.14 31.26
N VAL A 423 47.93 12.05 29.93
CA VAL A 423 49.03 11.34 29.28
C VAL A 423 50.37 11.99 29.62
N MET A 424 50.48 13.32 29.53
CA MET A 424 51.69 14.04 29.93
C MET A 424 52.03 13.78 31.39
N THR A 425 51.05 13.80 32.29
CA THR A 425 51.24 13.53 33.72
C THR A 425 51.73 12.09 33.97
N ALA A 426 51.16 11.11 33.26
CA ALA A 426 51.58 9.71 33.36
C ALA A 426 53.01 9.50 32.86
N VAL A 427 53.37 10.12 31.73
CA VAL A 427 54.74 10.11 31.19
C VAL A 427 55.71 10.74 32.19
N GLN A 428 55.38 11.92 32.73
CA GLN A 428 56.18 12.60 33.74
C GLN A 428 56.41 11.70 34.96
N THR A 429 55.35 11.05 35.45
CA THR A 429 55.41 10.13 36.60
C THR A 429 56.30 8.91 36.32
N CYS A 430 56.19 8.31 35.13
CA CYS A 430 57.07 7.20 34.71
C CYS A 430 58.56 7.59 34.72
N PHE A 431 58.89 8.79 34.22
CA PHE A 431 60.27 9.29 34.23
C PHE A 431 60.76 9.69 35.63
N THR A 432 59.88 10.07 36.56
CA THR A 432 60.26 10.38 37.96
C THR A 432 60.42 9.13 38.81
N VAL A 433 59.64 8.07 38.56
CA VAL A 433 59.68 6.81 39.33
C VAL A 433 60.80 5.86 38.86
N LYS A 434 61.30 6.01 37.63
CA LYS A 434 62.53 5.35 37.16
C LYS A 434 63.66 6.37 37.01
N PRO A 435 64.31 6.81 38.10
CA PRO A 435 65.60 7.48 37.97
C PRO A 435 66.60 6.46 37.39
N LYS A 436 67.40 6.90 36.42
CA LYS A 436 68.51 6.10 35.87
C LYS A 436 69.50 5.70 36.96
#